data_AF-A0A919LSC1-F1
#
_entry.id   AF-A0A919LSC1-F1
#
_cell.length_a   1.000
_cell.length_b   1.000
_cell.length_c   1.000
_cell.angle_alpha   90.00
_cell.angle_beta   90.00
_cell.angle_gamma   90.00
#
_symmetry.space_group_name_H-M   'P 1'
#
loop_
_entity.id
_entity.type
_entity.pdbx_description
1 polymer ?
#
loop_
_entity_poly.entity_id
_entity_poly.type
_entity_poly.pdbx_seq_one_letter_code
_entity_poly.pdbx_strand_id
1 'polypeptide(L)' 'MLPLPEGYTGHVRDPKVWRQDGRWYMVLGAQDVQQRGKVLLFTASDLREWRRWARSPGTT' A
#
# COMPACT_ATOMS: atom_id res chain seq x y z
N MET A 1 3.01 -12.10 -4.90
CA MET A 1 3.08 -10.95 -5.83
C MET A 1 1.90 -10.05 -5.52
N LEU A 2 2.10 -8.75 -5.31
CA LEU A 2 0.98 -7.81 -5.13
C LEU A 2 0.41 -7.45 -6.51
N PRO A 3 -0.90 -7.60 -6.76
CA PRO A 3 -1.48 -7.12 -8.00
C PRO A 3 -1.37 -5.60 -8.06
N LEU A 4 -1.18 -5.06 -9.27
CA LEU A 4 -1.23 -3.62 -9.48
C LEU A 4 -2.65 -3.13 -9.12
N PRO A 5 -2.82 -2.23 -8.14
CA PRO A 5 -4.15 -1.77 -7.77
C PRO A 5 -4.76 -0.95 -8.91
N GLU A 6 -6.07 -1.08 -9.10
CA GLU A 6 -6.81 -0.27 -10.06
C GLU A 6 -6.60 1.23 -9.80
N GLY A 7 -6.47 2.01 -10.87
CA GLY A 7 -6.21 3.46 -10.80
C GLY A 7 -4.73 3.84 -10.64
N TYR A 8 -3.80 2.88 -10.67
CA TYR A 8 -2.36 3.12 -10.64
C TYR A 8 -1.67 2.70 -11.94
N THR A 9 -0.60 3.41 -12.27
CA THR A 9 0.34 3.02 -13.34
C THR A 9 1.30 1.93 -12.84
N GLY A 10 2.12 1.37 -13.73
CA GLY A 10 3.19 0.44 -13.35
C GLY A 10 4.30 1.04 -12.48
N HIS A 11 4.31 2.36 -12.23
CA HIS A 11 5.28 3.02 -11.36
C HIS A 11 4.95 2.77 -9.89
N VAL A 12 5.28 1.58 -9.40
CA VAL A 12 5.21 1.18 -7.98
C VAL A 12 6.59 0.74 -7.53
N ARG A 13 7.15 1.39 -6.50
CA ARG A 13 8.56 1.18 -6.12
C ARG A 13 8.84 1.45 -4.63
N ASP A 14 10.06 1.08 -4.26
CA ASP A 14 10.72 1.42 -3.00
C ASP A 14 9.97 0.97 -1.74
N PRO A 15 9.78 -0.36 -1.54
CA PRO A 15 9.16 -0.87 -0.33
C PRO A 15 9.96 -0.53 0.92
N LYS A 16 9.33 0.16 1.86
CA LYS A 16 9.79 0.23 3.26
C LYS A 16 8.88 -0.63 4.11
N VAL A 17 9.43 -1.69 4.69
CA VAL A 17 8.73 -2.65 5.55
C VAL A 17 9.22 -2.51 6.98
N TRP A 18 8.30 -2.53 7.95
CA TRP A 18 8.65 -2.55 9.37
C TRP A 18 7.59 -3.29 10.19
N ARG A 19 7.95 -3.66 11.42
CA ARG A 19 7.05 -4.29 12.40
C ARG A 19 6.84 -3.35 13.58
N GLN A 20 5.60 -3.19 14.00
CA GLN A 20 5.23 -2.42 15.18
C GLN A 20 4.02 -3.07 15.85
N ASP A 21 4.01 -3.17 17.18
CA ASP A 21 2.88 -3.69 17.96
C ASP A 21 2.36 -5.06 17.47
N GLY A 22 3.30 -5.94 17.12
CA GLY A 22 3.00 -7.28 16.63
C GLY A 22 2.52 -7.36 15.17
N ARG A 23 2.36 -6.22 14.47
CA ARG A 23 1.85 -6.14 13.10
C ARG A 23 2.91 -5.66 12.11
N TRP A 24 2.82 -6.14 10.87
CA TRP A 24 3.69 -5.69 9.78
C TRP A 24 3.03 -4.55 8.99
N TYR A 25 3.87 -3.61 8.56
CA TYR A 25 3.49 -2.45 7.77
C TYR A 25 4.42 -2.33 6.57
N MET A 26 3.86 -1.86 5.46
CA MET A 26 4.62 -1.54 4.25
C MET A 26 4.11 -0.25 3.64
N VAL A 27 5.02 0.64 3.27
CA VAL A 27 4.72 1.77 2.38
C VAL A 27 5.37 1.57 1.02
N LEU A 28 4.66 1.98 -0.03
CA LEU A 28 5.13 2.02 -1.42
C LEU A 28 4.92 3.41 -2.00
N GLY A 29 5.90 3.89 -2.75
CA GLY A 29 5.71 5.01 -3.67
C GLY A 29 4.97 4.51 -4.91
N ALA A 30 3.91 5.19 -5.30
CA ALA A 30 3.12 4.86 -6.49
C ALA A 30 2.79 6.10 -7.32
N GLN A 31 2.45 5.92 -8.59
CA GLN A 31 1.87 6.97 -9.44
C GLN A 31 0.47 6.55 -9.90
N ASP A 32 -0.52 7.41 -9.69
CA ASP A 32 -1.87 7.17 -10.21
C ASP A 32 -1.95 7.40 -11.72
N VAL A 33 -3.03 6.94 -12.36
CA VAL A 33 -3.25 7.13 -13.81
C VAL A 33 -3.34 8.60 -14.24
N GLN A 34 -3.49 9.53 -13.29
CA GLN A 34 -3.46 10.98 -13.51
C GLN A 34 -2.04 11.55 -13.33
N GLN A 35 -1.01 10.70 -13.35
CA GLN A 35 0.40 11.06 -13.20
C GLN A 35 0.78 11.65 -11.83
N ARG A 36 -0.08 11.52 -10.81
CA ARG A 36 0.19 12.09 -9.48
C ARG A 36 0.88 11.08 -8.58
N GLY A 37 1.88 11.55 -7.83
CA GLY A 37 2.52 10.76 -6.78
C GLY A 37 1.55 10.40 -5.66
N LYS A 38 1.61 9.15 -5.20
CA LYS A 38 0.81 8.59 -4.11
C LYS A 38 1.70 7.75 -3.19
N VAL A 39 1.28 7.64 -1.94
CA VAL A 39 1.84 6.69 -0.98
C VAL A 39 0.78 5.65 -0.68
N LEU A 40 1.11 4.38 -0.89
CA LEU A 40 0.25 3.27 -0.52
C LEU A 40 0.70 2.71 0.82
N LEU A 41 -0.25 2.49 1.73
CA LEU A 41 0.00 1.82 3.00
C LEU A 41 -0.62 0.42 2.96
N PHE A 42 0.12 -0.57 3.43
CA PHE A 42 -0.34 -1.95 3.61
C PHE A 42 -0.06 -2.42 5.03
N THR A 43 -0.87 -3.38 5.50
CA THR A 43 -0.67 -4.06 6.78
C THR A 43 -0.80 -5.57 6.62
N ALA A 44 -0.13 -6.33 7.49
CA ALA A 44 -0.18 -7.78 7.45
C ALA A 44 0.06 -8.40 8.85
N SER A 45 -0.44 -9.63 9.05
CA SER A 45 -0.10 -10.47 10.22
C SER A 45 1.24 -11.18 10.04
N ASP A 46 1.63 -11.46 8.80
CA ASP A 46 2.91 -12.07 8.40
C ASP A 46 3.45 -11.40 7.13
N LEU A 47 4.56 -11.89 6.57
CA LEU A 47 5.18 -11.29 5.37
C LEU A 47 4.62 -11.83 4.04
N ARG A 48 3.64 -12.75 4.07
CA ARG A 48 3.07 -13.43 2.90
C ARG A 48 1.84 -12.71 2.36
N GLU A 49 0.95 -12.27 3.25
CA GLU A 49 -0.33 -11.67 2.86
C GLU A 49 -0.48 -10.21 3.31
N TRP A 50 -0.45 -9.29 2.34
CA TRP A 50 -0.58 -7.86 2.58
C TRP A 50 -1.97 -7.34 2.25
N ARG A 51 -2.56 -6.56 3.17
CA ARG A 51 -3.84 -5.86 2.97
C ARG A 51 -3.59 -4.37 2.82
N ARG A 52 -4.05 -3.80 1.71
CA ARG A 52 -3.98 -2.34 1.49
C ARG A 52 -4.85 -1.64 2.52
N TRP A 53 -4.27 -0.68 3.23
CA TRP A 53 -5.00 0.22 4.09
C TRP A 53 -5.71 1.26 3.20
N ALA A 54 -6.99 1.02 2.93
CA ALA A 54 -7.86 2.00 2.31
C ALA A 54 -8.74 2.61 3.41
N ARG A 55 -8.86 3.94 3.41
CA ARG A 55 -9.85 4.61 4.27
C ARG A 55 -11.23 4.11 3.81
N SER A 56 -12.01 3.49 4.71
CA SER A 56 -13.41 3.17 4.43
C SER A 56 -14.15 4.45 4.03
N PRO A 57 -14.96 4.44 2.97
CA PRO A 57 -15.83 5.58 2.68
C PRO A 57 -16.91 5.63 3.76
N GLY A 58 -16.71 6.47 4.76
CA GLY A 58 -17.66 6.66 5.86
C GLY A 58 -16.99 6.58 7.21
N THR A 59 -16.37 7.68 7.61
CA THR A 59 -16.54 8.31 8.93
C THR A 59 -15.81 9.66 8.79
N THR A 60 -16.61 10.73 8.72
CA THR A 60 -16.22 12.11 9.01
C THR A 60 -16.45 12.32 10.50
#